data_AF-A0A3B8W1K5-F1
#
_entry.id   AF-A0A3B8W1K5-F1
#
_cell.length_a   1.000
_cell.length_b   1.000
_cell.length_c   1.000
_cell.angle_alpha   90.00
_cell.angle_beta   90.00
_cell.angle_gamma   90.00
#
_symmetry.space_group_name_H-M   'P 1'
#
loop_
_entity.id
_entity.type
_entity.pdbx_description
1 polymer ?
#
loop_
_entity_poly.entity_id
_entity_poly.type
_entity_poly.pdbx_seq_one_letter_code
_entity_poly.pdbx_strand_id
1 'polypeptide(L)'
;HLSQVSSFLLGHTVLDIEKDERNIFELASTGFSSTVRLAKSSPDMWAPIFEQNARYLSQALLEYIMHLQKFHYHLVKGDVKELHQMMSSANEIRRVLDGIELKTKQQTEKTVTLNRV
;
A
#
# COMPACT_ATOMS: atom_id res chain seq x y z
N HIS A 1 8.87 2.19 -0.84
CA HIS A 1 8.90 2.76 -2.21
C HIS A 1 7.63 2.40 -2.99
N LEU A 2 7.26 1.11 -3.12
CA LEU A 2 6.02 0.73 -3.81
C LEU A 2 4.78 1.41 -3.22
N SER A 3 4.63 1.41 -1.89
CA SER A 3 3.53 2.10 -1.19
C SER A 3 3.41 3.59 -1.54
N GLN A 4 4.54 4.26 -1.75
CA GLN A 4 4.59 5.67 -2.14
C GLN A 4 4.07 5.86 -3.57
N VAL A 5 4.54 5.04 -4.51
CA VAL A 5 4.06 5.05 -5.90
C VAL A 5 2.57 4.75 -5.95
N SER A 6 2.11 3.72 -5.23
CA SER A 6 0.68 3.38 -5.16
C SER A 6 -0.16 4.54 -4.61
N SER A 7 0.36 5.30 -3.64
CA SER A 7 -0.33 6.48 -3.10
C SER A 7 -0.43 7.61 -4.13
N PHE A 8 0.66 7.94 -4.82
CA PHE A 8 0.64 8.92 -5.91
C PHE A 8 -0.32 8.53 -7.03
N LEU A 9 -0.27 7.28 -7.49
CA LEU A 9 -1.13 6.79 -8.56
C LEU A 9 -2.60 6.72 -8.14
N LEU A 10 -2.89 6.32 -6.91
CA LEU A 10 -4.27 6.34 -6.40
C LEU A 10 -4.84 7.76 -6.38
N GLY A 11 -4.04 8.74 -5.95
CA GLY A 11 -4.41 10.16 -6.01
C GLY A 11 -4.67 10.62 -7.45
N HIS A 12 -3.78 10.28 -8.38
CA HIS A 12 -3.91 10.64 -9.79
C HIS A 12 -5.16 10.03 -10.42
N THR A 13 -5.42 8.73 -10.20
CA THR A 13 -6.61 8.04 -10.71
C THR A 13 -7.91 8.71 -10.25
N VAL A 14 -7.99 9.19 -9.01
CA VAL A 14 -9.19 9.90 -8.53
C VAL A 14 -9.35 11.25 -9.23
N LEU A 15 -8.26 12.00 -9.42
CA LEU A 15 -8.30 13.27 -10.15
C LEU A 15 -8.68 13.09 -11.63
N ASP A 16 -8.33 11.96 -12.23
CA ASP A 16 -8.66 11.65 -13.63
C ASP A 16 -10.13 11.22 -13.80
N ILE A 17 -10.65 10.44 -12.85
CA ILE A 17 -12.02 9.89 -12.91
C ILE A 17 -13.06 10.91 -12.43
N GLU A 18 -12.77 11.65 -11.37
CA GLU A 18 -13.68 12.64 -10.79
C GLU A 18 -13.24 14.05 -11.17
N LYS A 19 -14.09 14.76 -11.91
CA LYS A 19 -13.81 16.11 -12.39
C LYS A 19 -14.52 17.19 -11.59
N ASP A 20 -15.54 16.83 -10.79
CA ASP A 20 -16.17 17.77 -9.87
C ASP A 20 -15.35 17.87 -8.57
N GLU A 21 -14.79 19.04 -8.33
CA GLU A 21 -14.02 19.34 -7.13
C GLU A 21 -14.80 19.05 -5.85
N ARG A 22 -16.12 19.25 -5.83
CA ARG A 22 -16.96 18.96 -4.65
C ARG A 22 -16.96 17.48 -4.32
N ASN A 23 -17.03 16.61 -5.33
CA ASN A 23 -16.97 15.17 -5.14
C ASN A 23 -15.57 14.73 -4.68
N ILE A 24 -14.50 15.37 -5.17
CA ILE A 24 -13.14 15.15 -4.67
C ILE A 24 -13.05 15.50 -3.18
N PHE A 25 -13.62 16.63 -2.76
CA PHE A 25 -13.66 17.04 -1.35
C PHE A 25 -14.47 16.08 -0.47
N GLU A 26 -15.59 15.58 -0.96
CA GLU A 26 -16.37 14.55 -0.27
C GLU A 26 -15.58 13.24 -0.14
N LEU A 27 -14.94 12.77 -1.22
CA LEU A 27 -14.06 11.59 -1.20
C LEU A 27 -12.92 11.76 -0.20
N ALA A 28 -12.24 12.93 -0.19
CA ALA A 28 -11.20 13.23 0.78
C ALA A 28 -11.70 13.14 2.23
N SER A 29 -12.98 13.44 2.45
CA SER A 29 -13.65 13.39 3.76
C SER A 29 -14.07 11.98 4.20
N THR A 30 -14.19 11.00 3.28
CA THR A 30 -14.64 9.63 3.58
C THR A 30 -13.51 8.65 3.93
N GLY A 31 -12.32 9.16 4.27
CA GLY A 31 -11.15 8.34 4.64
C GLY A 31 -10.14 8.17 3.52
N PHE A 32 -10.47 8.54 2.28
CA PHE A 32 -9.53 8.57 1.15
C PHE A 32 -8.27 9.40 1.46
N SER A 33 -8.43 10.55 2.14
CA SER A 33 -7.31 11.41 2.56
C SER A 33 -6.26 10.66 3.39
N SER A 34 -6.69 9.67 4.19
CA SER A 34 -5.79 8.81 4.95
C SER A 34 -5.08 7.76 4.08
N THR A 35 -5.76 7.26 3.04
CA THR A 35 -5.21 6.29 2.07
C THR A 35 -4.17 6.93 1.14
N VAL A 36 -4.41 8.16 0.68
CA VAL A 36 -3.46 8.92 -0.15
C VAL A 36 -2.50 9.80 0.65
N ARG A 37 -2.42 9.62 1.97
CA ARG A 37 -1.61 10.48 2.85
C ARG A 37 -0.16 10.62 2.38
N LEU A 38 0.42 9.53 1.87
CA LEU A 38 1.80 9.52 1.40
C LEU A 38 1.99 10.37 0.14
N ALA A 39 0.99 10.47 -0.74
CA ALA A 39 1.06 11.24 -1.98
C ALA A 39 1.33 12.75 -1.79
N LYS A 40 1.21 13.28 -0.56
CA LYS A 40 1.53 14.68 -0.23
C LYS A 40 3.05 14.95 -0.11
N SER A 41 3.89 13.92 -0.18
CA SER A 41 5.34 14.06 -0.08
C SER A 41 5.96 14.69 -1.34
N SER A 42 7.11 15.35 -1.18
CA SER A 42 7.79 16.08 -2.27
C SER A 42 8.20 15.20 -3.47
N PRO A 43 7.83 15.55 -4.71
CA PRO A 43 8.35 14.91 -5.92
C PRO A 43 9.87 15.00 -6.04
N ASP A 44 10.47 16.13 -5.68
CA ASP A 44 11.93 16.36 -5.75
C ASP A 44 12.69 15.43 -4.81
N MET A 45 12.07 15.03 -3.70
CA MET A 45 12.63 14.03 -2.79
C MET A 45 12.53 12.62 -3.38
N TRP A 46 11.40 12.28 -3.98
CA TRP A 46 11.09 10.89 -4.37
C TRP A 46 11.61 10.48 -5.74
N ALA A 47 11.70 11.41 -6.69
CA ALA A 47 12.25 11.14 -8.02
C ALA A 47 13.65 10.48 -7.98
N PRO A 48 14.66 11.04 -7.27
CA PRO A 48 15.98 10.40 -7.19
C PRO A 48 15.95 9.07 -6.41
N ILE A 49 15.08 8.91 -5.42
CA ILE A 49 14.94 7.65 -4.67
C ILE A 49 14.39 6.54 -5.58
N PHE A 50 13.42 6.86 -6.45
CA PHE A 50 12.88 5.91 -7.41
C PHE A 50 13.91 5.54 -8.48
N GLU A 51 14.69 6.51 -8.96
CA GLU A 51 15.79 6.27 -9.92
C GLU A 51 16.82 5.29 -9.33
N GLN A 52 17.31 5.55 -8.11
CA GLN A 52 18.28 4.69 -7.44
C GLN A 52 17.77 3.26 -7.22
N ASN A 53 16.47 3.09 -7.02
CA ASN A 53 15.84 1.80 -6.75
C ASN A 53 15.06 1.23 -7.95
N ALA A 54 15.31 1.73 -9.17
CA ALA A 54 14.48 1.48 -10.34
C ALA A 54 14.29 -0.02 -10.64
N ARG A 55 15.36 -0.83 -10.54
CA ARG A 55 15.30 -2.28 -10.81
C ARG A 55 14.31 -3.00 -9.89
N TYR A 56 14.46 -2.85 -8.58
CA TYR A 56 13.59 -3.52 -7.59
C TYR A 56 12.18 -2.93 -7.61
N LEU A 57 12.07 -1.61 -7.79
CA LEU A 57 10.79 -0.93 -7.88
C LEU A 57 10.01 -1.38 -9.12
N SER A 58 10.67 -1.53 -10.27
CA SER A 58 10.06 -2.00 -11.51
C SER A 58 9.49 -3.41 -11.35
N GLN A 59 10.24 -4.32 -10.71
CA GLN A 59 9.76 -5.68 -10.45
C GLN A 59 8.54 -5.65 -9.52
N ALA A 60 8.60 -4.89 -8.43
CA ALA A 60 7.49 -4.77 -7.50
C ALA A 60 6.23 -4.14 -8.13
N LEU A 61 6.41 -3.15 -9.02
CA LEU A 61 5.33 -2.54 -9.79
C LEU A 61 4.69 -3.53 -10.75
N LEU A 62 5.48 -4.34 -11.45
CA LEU A 62 4.95 -5.35 -12.36
C LEU A 62 4.05 -6.35 -11.63
N GLU A 63 4.50 -6.88 -10.49
CA GLU A 63 3.69 -7.76 -9.64
C GLU A 63 2.40 -7.08 -9.15
N TYR A 64 2.50 -5.81 -8.75
CA TYR A 64 1.33 -5.05 -8.32
C TYR A 64 0.31 -4.85 -9.45
N ILE A 65 0.77 -4.49 -10.66
CA ILE A 65 -0.07 -4.37 -11.85
C ILE A 65 -0.75 -5.71 -12.17
N MET A 66 -0.03 -6.82 -12.10
CA MET A 66 -0.60 -8.15 -12.31
C MET A 66 -1.70 -8.48 -11.29
N HIS A 67 -1.53 -8.13 -10.02
CA HIS A 67 -2.57 -8.29 -9.01
C HIS A 67 -3.82 -7.45 -9.32
N LEU A 68 -3.63 -6.18 -9.73
CA LEU A 68 -4.74 -5.30 -10.12
C LEU A 68 -5.49 -5.85 -11.35
N GLN A 69 -4.77 -6.34 -12.36
CA GLN A 69 -5.36 -6.94 -13.56
C GLN A 69 -6.17 -8.20 -13.23
N LYS A 70 -5.64 -9.09 -12.38
CA LYS A 70 -6.37 -10.28 -11.92
C LYS A 70 -7.63 -9.90 -11.15
N PHE A 71 -7.53 -8.93 -10.23
CA PHE A 71 -8.69 -8.46 -9.48
C PHE A 71 -9.76 -7.89 -10.41
N HIS A 72 -9.37 -7.01 -11.34
CA HIS A 72 -10.27 -6.43 -12.33
C HIS A 72 -10.92 -7.50 -13.22
N TYR A 73 -10.15 -8.51 -13.66
CA TYR A 73 -10.68 -9.63 -14.44
C TYR A 73 -11.80 -10.38 -13.70
N HIS A 74 -11.59 -10.76 -12.44
CA HIS A 74 -12.63 -11.45 -11.65
C HIS A 74 -13.81 -10.52 -11.34
N LEU A 75 -13.56 -9.22 -11.15
CA LEU A 75 -14.61 -8.22 -10.95
C LEU A 75 -15.55 -8.14 -12.16
N VAL A 76 -15.00 -8.01 -13.37
CA VAL A 76 -15.79 -7.92 -14.61
C VAL A 76 -16.55 -9.23 -14.90
N LYS A 77 -16.00 -10.38 -14.47
CA LYS A 77 -16.69 -11.68 -14.58
C LYS A 77 -17.77 -11.91 -13.52
N GLY A 78 -17.88 -11.06 -12.51
CA GLY A 78 -18.79 -11.29 -11.37
C GLY A 78 -18.36 -12.46 -10.48
N ASP A 79 -17.07 -12.81 -10.48
CA ASP A 79 -16.52 -13.97 -9.79
C ASP A 79 -16.31 -13.68 -8.30
N VAL A 80 -17.40 -13.47 -7.57
CA VAL A 80 -17.39 -13.00 -6.16
C VAL A 80 -16.56 -13.92 -5.26
N LYS A 81 -16.56 -15.22 -5.52
CA LYS A 81 -15.78 -16.19 -4.76
C LYS A 81 -14.28 -15.93 -4.87
N GLU A 82 -13.76 -15.71 -6.08
CA GLU A 82 -12.34 -15.43 -6.30
C GLU A 82 -11.94 -14.08 -5.72
N LEU A 83 -12.79 -13.04 -5.87
CA LEU A 83 -12.56 -11.75 -5.23
C LEU A 83 -12.46 -11.88 -3.71
N HIS A 84 -13.38 -12.63 -3.09
CA HIS A 84 -13.36 -12.89 -1.66
C HIS A 84 -12.09 -13.65 -1.24
N GLN A 85 -11.68 -14.64 -2.02
CA GLN A 85 -10.46 -15.39 -1.76
C GLN A 85 -9.21 -14.50 -1.86
N MET A 86 -9.09 -13.66 -2.90
CA MET A 86 -7.99 -12.71 -3.04
C MET A 86 -7.90 -11.75 -1.84
N MET A 87 -9.04 -11.19 -1.39
CA MET A 87 -9.08 -10.31 -0.22
C MET A 87 -8.71 -11.06 1.07
N SER A 88 -9.19 -12.29 1.23
CA SER A 88 -8.89 -13.13 2.39
C SER A 88 -7.42 -13.50 2.45
N SER A 89 -6.81 -13.88 1.33
CA SER A 89 -5.38 -14.15 1.24
C SER A 89 -4.54 -12.89 1.54
N ALA A 90 -4.99 -11.71 1.13
CA ALA A 90 -4.30 -10.46 1.48
C ALA A 90 -4.32 -10.20 3.00
N ASN A 91 -5.40 -10.56 3.70
CA ASN A 91 -5.51 -10.39 5.16
C ASN A 91 -4.51 -11.25 5.96
N GLU A 92 -3.97 -12.32 5.36
CA GLU A 92 -2.93 -13.15 6.00
C GLU A 92 -1.64 -12.36 6.29
N ILE A 93 -1.46 -11.18 5.68
CA ILE A 93 -0.37 -10.26 6.05
C ILE A 93 -0.36 -9.93 7.54
N ARG A 94 -1.52 -9.93 8.21
CA ARG A 94 -1.64 -9.72 9.66
C ARG A 94 -0.79 -10.70 10.44
N ARG A 95 -0.81 -11.99 10.08
CA ARG A 95 0.00 -13.02 10.76
C ARG A 95 1.49 -12.74 10.67
N VAL A 96 1.94 -12.23 9.52
CA VAL A 96 3.35 -11.85 9.31
C VAL A 96 3.70 -10.67 10.20
N LEU A 97 2.83 -9.65 10.27
CA LEU A 97 3.04 -8.46 11.08
C LEU A 97 3.02 -8.78 12.59
N ASP A 98 2.06 -9.57 13.05
CA ASP A 98 1.95 -10.02 14.45
C ASP A 98 3.21 -10.82 14.86
N GLY A 99 3.71 -11.67 13.97
CA GLY A 99 4.95 -12.41 14.18
C GLY A 99 6.19 -11.52 14.29
N ILE A 100 6.23 -10.39 13.56
CA ILE A 100 7.30 -9.39 13.67
C ILE A 100 7.20 -8.65 15.01
N GLU A 101 5.99 -8.28 15.45
CA GLU A 101 5.77 -7.59 16.72
C GLU A 101 6.23 -8.43 17.92
N LEU A 102 5.92 -9.73 17.92
CA LEU A 102 6.35 -10.67 18.96
C LEU A 102 7.88 -10.81 19.03
N LYS A 103 8.56 -10.92 17.88
CA LYS A 103 10.04 -10.98 17.83
C LYS A 103 10.69 -9.69 18.34
N THR A 104 10.08 -8.55 18.02
CA THR A 104 10.58 -7.23 18.42
C THR A 104 10.45 -7.02 19.93
N LYS A 105 9.32 -7.43 20.53
CA LYS A 105 9.12 -7.40 22.00
C LYS A 105 10.14 -8.27 22.73
N GLN A 106 10.36 -9.49 22.26
CA GLN A 106 11.35 -10.41 22.85
C GLN A 106 12.80 -9.90 22.77
N GLN A 107 13.17 -9.23 21.66
CA GLN A 107 14.49 -8.59 21.55
C GLN A 107 14.62 -7.41 22.51
N THR A 108 13.57 -6.59 22.62
CA THR A 108 13.55 -5.42 23.52
C THR A 108 13.69 -5.85 24.98
N GLU A 109 12.96 -6.87 25.41
CA GLU A 109 13.04 -7.42 26.77
C GLU A 109 14.43 -8.01 27.09
N LYS A 110 15.05 -8.69 26.12
CA LYS A 110 16.42 -9.22 26.25
C LYS A 110 17.45 -8.10 26.37
N THR A 111 17.36 -7.05 25.56
CA THR A 111 18.26 -5.88 25.63
C THR A 111 18.12 -5.11 26.94
N VAL A 112 16.88 -4.93 27.44
CA VAL A 112 16.63 -4.29 28.74
C VAL A 112 17.19 -5.11 29.90
N THR A 113 17.10 -6.44 29.81
CA THR A 113 17.67 -7.34 30.84
C THR A 113 19.19 -7.36 30.80
N LEU A 114 19.81 -7.33 29.62
CA LEU A 114 21.27 -7.29 29.47
C LEU A 114 21.89 -6.01 30.01
N ASN A 115 21.20 -4.87 29.85
CA ASN A 115 21.69 -3.56 30.29
C ASN A 115 21.46 -3.29 31.79
N ARG A 116 20.84 -4.22 32.52
CA ARG A 116 20.57 -4.14 33.97
C ARG A 116 21.52 -4.99 34.81
N VAL A 117 22.44 -5.73 34.18
CA VAL A 117 23.52 -6.51 34.82
C VAL A 117 24.85 -5.80 34.58
#